data_AF-A0A5C6DM76-F1
#
_entry.id   AF-A0A5C6DM76-F1
#
_cell.length_a   1.000
_cell.length_b   1.000
_cell.length_c   1.000
_cell.angle_alpha   90.00
_cell.angle_beta   90.00
_cell.angle_gamma   90.00
#
_symmetry.space_group_name_H-M   'P 1'
#
loop_
_entity.id
_entity.type
_entity.pdbx_description
1 polymer ?
#
loop_
_entity_poly.entity_id
_entity_poly.type
_entity_poly.pdbx_seq_one_letter_code
_entity_poly.pdbx_strand_id
1 'polypeptide(L)'
;MSDPERHNRVNLHHHLREDIVVLLPYVGYRNGTLGFGDGCILRRTDTTSMGDTVIRMLEHCAAADTSPLEERRNVALERARRGFDLSFDEHFPSFGIPDNWGRIYEQFPALLYHPRASARVFADAEISDRNDPDLLTMSYLQLRRQDRGIYSTAHSETINRSAGPTTIGELISDRLQRWRPKPRLLGWLFA
;
A
#
# COMPACT_ATOMS: atom_id res chain seq x y z
N MET A 1 0.85 8.80 24.43
CA MET A 1 -0.30 8.74 23.51
C MET A 1 0.27 8.48 22.13
N SER A 2 -0.07 7.36 21.50
CA SER A 2 0.28 7.11 20.10
C SER A 2 -0.43 8.13 19.21
N ASP A 3 0.29 8.67 18.23
CA ASP A 3 -0.24 9.61 17.26
C ASP A 3 -1.35 8.90 16.43
N PRO A 4 -2.62 9.33 16.47
CA PRO A 4 -3.70 8.70 15.72
C PRO A 4 -3.55 8.82 14.19
N GLU A 5 -2.65 9.68 13.72
CA GLU A 5 -2.35 9.86 12.31
C GLU A 5 -1.24 8.92 11.82
N ARG A 6 -0.43 8.36 12.73
CA ARG A 6 0.61 7.39 12.39
C ARG A 6 0.04 5.99 12.28
N HIS A 7 0.25 5.35 11.12
CA HIS A 7 -0.13 3.97 10.90
C HIS A 7 0.76 3.33 9.85
N ASN A 8 1.05 2.03 10.01
CA ASN A 8 1.83 1.29 9.05
C ASN A 8 0.89 0.55 8.11
N ARG A 9 1.27 0.47 6.84
CA ARG A 9 0.52 -0.30 5.86
C ARG A 9 1.44 -0.95 4.85
N VAL A 10 0.99 -2.06 4.29
CA VAL A 10 1.56 -2.66 3.10
C VAL A 10 0.51 -2.58 2.01
N ASN A 11 0.84 -1.89 0.91
CA ASN A 11 0.02 -1.91 -0.28
C ASN A 11 0.28 -3.23 -1.02
N LEU A 12 -0.81 -3.87 -1.44
CA LEU A 12 -0.85 -5.17 -2.08
C LEU A 12 -1.38 -4.96 -3.50
N HIS A 13 -0.51 -5.15 -4.50
CA HIS A 13 -0.90 -5.05 -5.91
C HIS A 13 -0.89 -6.44 -6.54
N HIS A 14 -2.07 -7.01 -6.73
CA HIS A 14 -2.21 -8.34 -7.31
C HIS A 14 -2.35 -8.26 -8.82
N HIS A 15 -1.34 -8.71 -9.55
CA HIS A 15 -1.33 -8.68 -11.00
C HIS A 15 -2.36 -9.69 -11.55
N LEU A 16 -3.31 -9.22 -12.34
CA LEU A 16 -4.48 -9.99 -12.78
C LEU A 16 -4.12 -11.12 -13.76
N ARG A 17 -3.04 -10.96 -14.54
CA ARG A 17 -2.57 -11.97 -15.52
C ARG A 17 -1.51 -12.91 -14.98
N GLU A 18 -0.44 -12.37 -14.41
CA GLU A 18 0.75 -13.13 -13.98
C GLU A 18 0.59 -13.85 -12.62
N ASP A 19 -0.52 -13.63 -11.90
CA ASP A 19 -0.80 -14.18 -10.56
C ASP A 19 0.30 -13.94 -9.51
N ILE A 20 0.98 -12.81 -9.64
CA ILE A 20 1.98 -12.30 -8.70
C ILE A 20 1.40 -11.18 -7.85
N VAL A 21 1.95 -11.00 -6.66
CA VAL A 21 1.59 -9.94 -5.72
C VAL A 21 2.83 -9.09 -5.48
N VAL A 22 2.70 -7.80 -5.74
CA VAL A 22 3.71 -6.79 -5.37
C VAL A 22 3.32 -6.20 -4.02
N LEU A 23 4.24 -6.28 -3.07
CA LEU A 23 4.10 -5.79 -1.70
C LEU A 23 4.95 -4.54 -1.53
N LEU A 24 4.33 -3.42 -1.18
CA LEU A 24 5.03 -2.14 -1.00
C LEU A 24 4.75 -1.58 0.40
N PRO A 25 5.76 -1.48 1.28
CA PRO A 25 5.61 -0.95 2.63
C PRO A 25 5.52 0.58 2.66
N TYR A 26 4.58 1.10 3.43
CA TYR A 26 4.36 2.53 3.63
C TYR A 26 4.11 2.87 5.10
N VAL A 27 4.59 4.04 5.50
CA VAL A 27 4.29 4.68 6.78
C VAL A 27 3.39 5.88 6.52
N GLY A 28 2.17 5.83 7.04
CA GLY A 28 1.31 6.99 7.18
C GLY A 28 1.79 7.83 8.37
N TYR A 29 1.90 9.13 8.16
CA TYR A 29 2.21 10.13 9.20
C TYR A 29 1.37 11.37 8.93
N ARG A 30 1.47 12.42 9.77
CA ARG A 30 0.61 13.61 9.73
C ARG A 30 0.21 14.11 8.33
N ASN A 31 -1.01 13.79 7.89
CA ASN A 31 -1.56 14.08 6.55
C ASN A 31 -0.68 13.64 5.35
N GLY A 32 0.25 12.71 5.52
CA GLY A 32 1.20 12.26 4.51
C GLY A 32 1.40 10.75 4.52
N THR A 33 2.10 10.23 3.51
CA THR A 33 2.52 8.83 3.44
C THR A 33 3.89 8.78 2.79
N LEU A 34 4.79 7.95 3.33
CA LEU A 34 6.11 7.67 2.77
C LEU A 34 6.29 6.18 2.52
N GLY A 35 6.93 5.80 1.41
CA GLY A 35 7.42 4.44 1.21
C GLY A 35 8.63 4.16 2.10
N PHE A 36 8.68 3.02 2.80
CA PHE A 36 9.72 2.74 3.79
C PHE A 36 10.20 1.29 3.77
N GLY A 37 11.49 1.08 3.51
CA GLY A 37 12.09 -0.26 3.34
C GLY A 37 11.97 -0.79 1.92
N ASP A 38 12.19 -2.09 1.74
CA ASP A 38 12.19 -2.74 0.42
C ASP A 38 10.81 -3.24 0.01
N GLY A 39 10.51 -3.18 -1.29
CA GLY A 39 9.36 -3.87 -1.87
C GLY A 39 9.66 -5.34 -2.11
N CYS A 40 8.61 -6.14 -2.29
CA CYS A 40 8.73 -7.57 -2.58
C CYS A 40 7.77 -8.01 -3.67
N ILE A 41 8.19 -8.96 -4.50
CA ILE A 41 7.35 -9.61 -5.51
C ILE A 41 7.28 -11.10 -5.15
N LEU A 42 6.08 -11.60 -4.92
CA LEU A 42 5.82 -13.01 -4.59
C LEU A 42 4.78 -13.59 -5.53
N ARG A 43 4.75 -14.92 -5.71
CA ARG A 43 3.56 -15.53 -6.32
C ARG A 43 2.42 -15.50 -5.30
N ARG A 44 1.18 -15.38 -5.78
CA ARG A 44 0.01 -15.43 -4.88
C ARG A 44 -0.08 -16.77 -4.11
N THR A 45 0.47 -17.84 -4.68
CA THR A 45 0.52 -19.17 -4.06
C THR A 45 1.53 -19.30 -2.92
N ASP A 46 2.47 -18.36 -2.78
CA ASP A 46 3.53 -18.41 -1.77
C ASP A 46 3.02 -17.84 -0.43
N THR A 47 1.93 -18.43 0.08
CA THR A 47 1.13 -17.88 1.19
C THR A 47 1.97 -17.66 2.45
N THR A 48 2.72 -18.65 2.90
CA THR A 48 3.58 -18.53 4.08
C THR A 48 4.57 -17.38 3.96
N SER A 49 5.27 -17.26 2.83
CA SER A 49 6.23 -16.19 2.58
C SER A 49 5.54 -14.83 2.52
N MET A 50 4.33 -14.76 1.96
CA MET A 50 3.55 -13.53 1.87
C MET A 50 3.15 -13.02 3.25
N GLY A 51 2.61 -13.89 4.10
CA GLY A 51 2.24 -13.50 5.47
C GLY A 51 3.46 -13.08 6.30
N ASP A 52 4.57 -13.82 6.22
CA ASP A 52 5.82 -13.46 6.92
C ASP A 52 6.33 -12.09 6.47
N THR A 53 6.38 -11.87 5.15
CA THR A 53 6.86 -10.62 4.55
C THR A 53 6.01 -9.44 4.98
N VAL A 54 4.67 -9.57 4.97
CA VAL A 54 3.76 -8.51 5.39
C VAL A 54 3.97 -8.14 6.85
N ILE A 55 4.07 -9.13 7.75
CA ILE A 55 4.31 -8.87 9.18
C ILE A 55 5.64 -8.14 9.39
N ARG A 56 6.72 -8.61 8.76
CA ARG A 56 8.04 -7.99 8.86
C ARG A 56 8.07 -6.58 8.30
N MET A 57 7.37 -6.33 7.19
CA MET A 57 7.24 -5.00 6.60
C MET A 57 6.53 -4.03 7.57
N LEU A 58 5.43 -4.46 8.20
CA LEU A 58 4.72 -3.64 9.19
C LEU A 58 5.59 -3.35 10.43
N GLU A 59 6.32 -4.35 10.93
CA GLU A 59 7.26 -4.17 12.05
C GLU A 59 8.39 -3.21 11.71
N HIS A 60 8.92 -3.30 10.49
CA HIS A 60 9.95 -2.40 10.02
C HIS A 60 9.42 -0.96 9.89
N CYS A 61 8.22 -0.78 9.36
CA CYS A 61 7.53 0.51 9.30
C CYS A 61 7.28 1.11 10.70
N ALA A 62 6.95 0.28 11.68
CA ALA A 62 6.77 0.73 13.07
C ALA A 62 8.07 1.29 13.68
N ALA A 63 9.23 0.83 13.21
CA ALA A 63 10.54 1.34 13.64
C ALA A 63 11.00 2.60 12.88
N ALA A 64 10.27 3.05 11.86
CA ALA A 64 10.66 4.22 11.08
C ALA A 64 10.66 5.51 11.94
N ASP A 65 11.73 6.30 11.86
CA ASP A 65 11.75 7.65 12.41
C ASP A 65 11.21 8.65 11.38
N THR A 66 9.99 9.13 11.62
CA THR A 66 9.27 10.08 10.76
C THR A 66 9.35 11.52 11.27
N SER A 67 9.96 11.75 12.44
CA SER A 67 10.01 13.05 13.11
C SER A 67 10.54 14.18 12.20
N PRO A 68 11.63 13.99 11.42
CA PRO A 68 12.13 15.04 10.53
C PRO A 68 11.15 15.42 9.41
N LEU A 69 10.33 14.48 8.95
CA LEU A 69 9.33 14.72 7.90
C LEU A 69 8.11 15.41 8.44
N GLU A 70 7.68 15.03 9.65
CA GLU A 70 6.62 15.70 10.38
C GLU A 70 7.00 17.16 10.68
N GLU A 71 8.23 17.42 11.11
CA GLU A 71 8.72 18.78 11.36
C GLU A 71 8.69 19.64 10.09
N ARG A 72 9.25 19.13 8.98
CA ARG A 72 9.20 19.83 7.68
C ARG A 72 7.76 20.13 7.25
N ARG A 73 6.86 19.19 7.47
CA ARG A 73 5.44 19.35 7.13
C ARG A 73 4.74 20.36 8.04
N ASN A 74 5.07 20.38 9.33
CA ASN A 74 4.56 21.38 10.27
C ASN A 74 4.98 22.79 9.85
N VAL A 75 6.25 22.98 9.49
CA VAL A 75 6.77 24.25 8.96
C VAL A 75 6.07 24.63 7.66
N ALA A 76 5.88 23.69 6.74
CA ALA A 76 5.16 23.95 5.49
C ALA A 76 3.70 24.37 5.76
N LEU A 77 2.96 23.64 6.60
CA LEU A 77 1.59 23.99 6.97
C LEU A 77 1.49 25.35 7.69
N GLU A 78 2.49 25.72 8.48
CA GLU A 78 2.55 27.05 9.10
C GLU A 78 2.76 28.15 8.06
N ARG A 79 3.66 27.94 7.09
CA ARG A 79 3.86 28.87 5.96
C ARG A 79 2.60 29.01 5.12
N ALA A 80 1.88 27.91 4.87
CA ALA A 80 0.58 27.92 4.18
C ALA A 80 -0.41 28.88 4.84
N ARG A 81 -0.55 28.75 6.16
CA ARG A 81 -1.48 29.57 6.97
C ARG A 81 -1.13 31.05 6.95
N ARG A 82 0.14 31.38 6.71
CA ARG A 82 0.63 32.75 6.58
C ARG A 82 0.50 33.31 5.15
N GLY A 83 -0.13 32.56 4.24
CA GLY A 83 -0.39 32.98 2.86
C GLY A 83 0.80 32.81 1.90
N PHE A 84 1.82 32.05 2.28
CA PHE A 84 2.90 31.71 1.36
C PHE A 84 2.47 30.55 0.45
N ASP A 85 2.83 30.63 -0.83
CA ASP A 85 2.68 29.51 -1.75
C ASP A 85 3.48 28.31 -1.26
N LEU A 86 2.80 27.16 -1.19
CA LEU A 86 3.41 25.91 -0.81
C LEU A 86 3.98 25.25 -2.05
N SER A 87 5.30 25.38 -2.24
CA SER A 87 6.03 24.38 -2.99
C SER A 87 6.16 23.14 -2.09
N PHE A 88 5.12 22.32 -2.03
CA PHE A 88 5.29 20.96 -1.54
C PHE A 88 6.11 20.20 -2.58
N ASP A 89 7.42 20.43 -2.57
CA ASP A 89 8.34 19.42 -3.05
C ASP A 89 8.34 18.32 -1.99
N GLU A 90 7.27 17.51 -1.99
CA GLU A 90 7.41 16.08 -1.76
C GLU A 90 8.19 15.50 -2.97
N HIS A 91 9.35 16.07 -3.27
CA HIS A 91 10.43 15.25 -3.77
C HIS A 91 10.61 14.25 -2.65
N PHE A 92 10.03 13.06 -2.85
CA PHE A 92 10.18 11.90 -2.00
C PHE A 92 11.52 12.04 -1.32
N PRO A 93 11.59 12.36 -0.01
CA PRO A 93 12.83 12.18 0.69
C PRO A 93 12.96 10.67 0.76
N SER A 94 13.48 10.14 -0.35
CA SER A 94 13.98 8.82 -0.51
C SER A 94 15.21 8.76 0.38
N PHE A 95 14.98 8.74 1.69
CA PHE A 95 15.93 8.14 2.60
C PHE A 95 15.97 6.67 2.20
N GLY A 96 16.78 6.39 1.17
CA GLY A 96 16.81 5.15 0.42
C GLY A 96 15.55 4.91 -0.41
N ILE A 97 15.47 5.45 -1.64
CA ILE A 97 14.83 4.65 -2.71
C ILE A 97 15.82 3.50 -2.83
N PRO A 98 15.49 2.29 -2.35
CA PRO A 98 16.37 1.18 -2.59
C PRO A 98 16.30 0.93 -4.09
N ASP A 99 17.42 0.56 -4.71
CA ASP A 99 17.49 0.04 -6.08
C ASP A 99 16.30 -0.88 -6.42
N ASN A 100 15.76 -1.58 -5.42
CA ASN A 100 14.60 -2.44 -5.50
C ASN A 100 13.29 -1.74 -5.96
N TRP A 101 12.92 -0.57 -5.41
CA TRP A 101 11.65 0.07 -5.79
C TRP A 101 11.68 0.55 -7.24
N GLY A 102 12.81 1.14 -7.67
CA GLY A 102 13.04 1.52 -9.06
C GLY A 102 12.88 0.32 -10.00
N ARG A 103 13.53 -0.81 -9.68
CA ARG A 103 13.42 -2.06 -10.46
C ARG A 103 11.99 -2.62 -10.49
N ILE A 104 11.26 -2.57 -9.37
CA ILE A 104 9.85 -2.98 -9.32
C ILE A 104 9.02 -2.10 -10.26
N TYR A 105 9.25 -0.78 -10.25
CA TYR A 105 8.52 0.14 -11.12
C TYR A 105 8.92 0.04 -12.59
N GLU A 106 10.17 -0.31 -12.90
CA GLU A 106 10.60 -0.64 -14.27
C GLU A 106 9.88 -1.90 -14.78
N GLN A 107 9.72 -2.91 -13.91
CA GLN A 107 9.00 -4.14 -14.26
C GLN A 107 7.47 -3.92 -14.31
N PHE A 108 6.92 -3.08 -13.43
CA PHE A 108 5.49 -2.82 -13.29
C PHE A 108 5.18 -1.32 -13.33
N PRO A 109 5.37 -0.66 -14.49
CA PRO A 109 5.23 0.80 -14.59
C PRO A 109 3.79 1.27 -14.34
N ALA A 110 2.80 0.39 -14.52
CA ALA A 110 1.40 0.68 -14.21
C ALA A 110 1.14 1.04 -12.74
N LEU A 111 2.04 0.69 -11.82
CA LEU A 111 1.98 1.10 -10.41
C LEU A 111 2.25 2.60 -10.18
N LEU A 112 3.06 3.23 -11.05
CA LEU A 112 3.35 4.67 -11.00
C LEU A 112 2.34 5.51 -11.77
N TYR A 113 1.58 4.87 -12.66
CA TYR A 113 0.60 5.58 -13.47
C TYR A 113 -0.66 5.92 -12.67
N HIS A 114 -1.46 6.81 -13.25
CA HIS A 114 -2.77 7.19 -12.72
C HIS A 114 -3.58 5.95 -12.28
N PRO A 115 -4.29 5.95 -11.14
CA PRO A 115 -5.00 4.78 -10.59
C PRO A 115 -5.88 3.99 -11.57
N ARG A 116 -6.47 4.67 -12.56
CA ARG A 116 -7.21 4.04 -13.67
C ARG A 116 -6.37 3.10 -14.53
N ALA A 117 -5.10 3.39 -14.74
CA ALA A 117 -4.17 2.56 -15.49
C ALA A 117 -3.74 1.36 -14.62
N SER A 118 -3.37 1.60 -13.36
CA SER A 118 -3.06 0.52 -12.40
C SER A 118 -4.20 -0.50 -12.31
N ALA A 119 -5.44 -0.03 -12.10
CA ALA A 119 -6.63 -0.89 -11.97
C ALA A 119 -7.00 -1.74 -13.21
N ARG A 120 -6.33 -1.54 -14.36
CA ARG A 120 -6.48 -2.43 -15.54
C ARG A 120 -5.62 -3.68 -15.43
N VAL A 121 -4.56 -3.62 -14.64
CA VAL A 121 -3.51 -4.64 -14.53
C VAL A 121 -3.49 -5.26 -13.14
N PHE A 122 -3.83 -4.46 -12.12
CA PHE A 122 -3.80 -4.85 -10.72
C PHE A 122 -5.19 -4.84 -10.07
N ALA A 123 -5.39 -5.79 -9.16
CA ALA A 123 -6.35 -5.63 -8.07
C ALA A 123 -5.59 -5.11 -6.84
N ASP A 124 -6.00 -3.96 -6.34
CA ASP A 124 -5.31 -3.25 -5.27
C ASP A 124 -5.96 -3.53 -3.92
N ALA A 125 -5.16 -3.82 -2.91
CA ALA A 125 -5.57 -3.91 -1.51
C ALA A 125 -4.51 -3.24 -0.62
N GLU A 126 -4.84 -3.04 0.64
CA GLU A 126 -3.88 -2.65 1.68
C GLU A 126 -4.11 -3.51 2.92
N ILE A 127 -3.05 -3.73 3.69
CA ILE A 127 -3.14 -4.31 5.03
C ILE A 127 -2.40 -3.39 6.01
N SER A 128 -3.06 -3.03 7.11
CA SER A 128 -2.56 -2.03 8.06
C SER A 128 -2.74 -2.46 9.51
N ASP A 129 -1.91 -1.92 10.40
CA ASP A 129 -1.96 -2.11 11.86
C ASP A 129 -2.61 -0.94 12.60
N ARG A 130 -3.36 -0.09 11.87
CA ARG A 130 -3.86 1.21 12.34
C ARG A 130 -4.72 1.13 13.61
N ASN A 131 -5.53 0.09 13.73
CA ASN A 131 -6.61 0.06 14.72
C ASN A 131 -6.16 -0.53 16.06
N ASP A 132 -5.29 -1.54 16.05
CA ASP A 132 -4.80 -2.24 17.23
C ASP A 132 -3.50 -3.00 16.86
N PRO A 133 -2.44 -3.00 17.70
CA PRO A 133 -1.23 -3.77 17.42
C PRO A 133 -1.45 -5.27 17.18
N ASP A 134 -2.49 -5.85 17.78
CA ASP A 134 -2.84 -7.27 17.68
C ASP A 134 -3.79 -7.56 16.50
N LEU A 135 -4.32 -6.53 15.84
CA LEU A 135 -5.28 -6.65 14.75
C LEU A 135 -4.78 -5.98 13.47
N LEU A 136 -4.79 -6.75 12.39
CA LEU A 136 -4.56 -6.23 11.06
C LEU A 136 -5.90 -5.90 10.41
N THR A 137 -5.97 -4.78 9.71
CA THR A 137 -7.12 -4.42 8.87
C THR A 137 -6.70 -4.56 7.42
N MET A 138 -7.34 -5.50 6.71
CA MET A 138 -7.17 -5.69 5.27
C MET A 138 -8.32 -5.00 4.53
N SER A 139 -7.99 -4.12 3.60
CA SER A 139 -8.93 -3.30 2.85
C SER A 139 -8.77 -3.54 1.35
N TYR A 140 -9.87 -3.84 0.67
CA TYR A 140 -9.90 -3.87 -0.79
C TYR A 140 -10.10 -2.46 -1.35
N LEU A 141 -9.23 -2.06 -2.26
CA LEU A 141 -9.22 -0.73 -2.85
C LEU A 141 -9.85 -0.76 -4.25
N GLN A 142 -10.89 0.03 -4.44
CA GLN A 142 -11.55 0.19 -5.74
C GLN A 142 -11.57 1.63 -6.20
N LEU A 143 -11.35 1.82 -7.50
CA LEU A 143 -11.54 3.11 -8.13
C LEU A 143 -13.05 3.38 -8.26
N ARG A 144 -13.55 4.41 -7.57
CA ARG A 144 -14.94 4.85 -7.77
C ARG A 144 -15.07 5.49 -9.15
N ARG A 145 -16.16 5.20 -9.86
CA ARG A 145 -16.42 5.77 -11.19
C ARG A 145 -16.48 7.30 -11.19
N GLN A 146 -16.94 7.88 -10.08
CA GLN A 146 -17.09 9.33 -9.91
C GLN A 146 -15.79 10.00 -9.45
N ASP A 147 -14.92 9.30 -8.73
CA ASP A 147 -13.68 9.87 -8.20
C ASP A 147 -12.54 9.71 -9.21
N ARG A 148 -12.02 10.85 -9.67
CA ARG A 148 -11.02 10.98 -10.74
C ARG A 148 -9.62 10.59 -10.26
N GLY A 149 -9.44 9.32 -9.84
CA GLY A 149 -8.12 8.80 -9.47
C GLY A 149 -7.85 8.71 -7.97
N ILE A 150 -8.90 8.53 -7.15
CA ILE A 150 -8.73 8.18 -5.74
C ILE A 150 -9.37 6.81 -5.53
N TYR A 151 -8.63 5.89 -4.91
CA TYR A 151 -9.19 4.62 -4.46
C TYR A 151 -10.06 4.83 -3.23
N SER A 152 -11.15 4.08 -3.15
CA SER A 152 -11.95 3.96 -1.93
C SER A 152 -11.95 2.53 -1.43
N THR A 153 -12.01 2.35 -0.12
CA THR A 153 -12.25 1.04 0.49
C THR A 153 -13.62 0.52 0.08
N ALA A 154 -13.64 -0.58 -0.67
CA ALA A 154 -14.87 -1.26 -1.08
C ALA A 154 -15.30 -2.32 -0.06
N HIS A 155 -14.31 -2.97 0.56
CA HIS A 155 -14.50 -3.97 1.60
C HIS A 155 -13.34 -3.89 2.57
N SER A 156 -13.59 -4.20 3.84
CA SER A 156 -12.56 -4.28 4.87
C SER A 156 -12.88 -5.43 5.80
N GLU A 157 -11.83 -6.13 6.24
CA GLU A 157 -11.94 -7.15 7.26
C GLU A 157 -10.80 -7.03 8.28
N THR A 158 -11.05 -7.56 9.47
CA THR A 158 -10.08 -7.59 10.56
C THR A 158 -9.50 -9.00 10.69
N ILE A 159 -8.18 -9.08 10.77
CA ILE A 159 -7.41 -10.32 10.89
C ILE A 159 -6.65 -10.27 12.21
N ASN A 160 -6.74 -11.32 13.00
CA ASN A 160 -5.96 -11.43 14.23
C ASN A 160 -4.49 -11.73 13.88
N ARG A 161 -3.56 -10.89 14.34
CA ARG A 161 -2.11 -11.04 14.09
C ARG A 161 -1.55 -12.34 14.68
N SER A 162 -2.10 -12.82 15.79
CA SER A 162 -1.71 -14.08 16.44
C SER A 162 -2.08 -15.34 15.63
N ALA A 163 -2.85 -15.21 14.55
CA ALA A 163 -3.18 -16.33 13.66
C ALA A 163 -1.94 -16.93 12.95
N GLY A 164 -0.82 -16.19 12.97
CA GLY A 164 0.47 -16.62 12.45
C GLY A 164 0.64 -16.33 10.95
N PRO A 165 1.89 -16.29 10.45
CA PRO A 165 2.20 -15.90 9.07
C PRO A 165 1.47 -16.71 8.00
N THR A 166 1.42 -18.04 8.14
CA THR A 166 0.77 -18.92 7.17
C THR A 166 -0.71 -18.57 6.98
N THR A 167 -1.46 -18.48 8.09
CA THR A 167 -2.89 -18.15 8.07
C THR A 167 -3.15 -16.78 7.47
N ILE A 168 -2.33 -15.79 7.84
CA ILE A 168 -2.43 -14.43 7.30
C ILE A 168 -2.20 -14.44 5.78
N GLY A 169 -1.17 -15.15 5.32
CA GLY A 169 -0.87 -15.25 3.90
C GLY A 169 -1.94 -16.00 3.10
N GLU A 170 -2.52 -17.05 3.66
CA GLU A 170 -3.66 -17.76 3.06
C GLU A 170 -4.89 -16.86 2.94
N LEU A 171 -5.21 -16.09 3.99
CA LEU A 171 -6.29 -15.11 3.96
C LEU A 171 -6.04 -14.06 2.88
N ILE A 172 -4.85 -13.45 2.85
CA ILE A 172 -4.49 -12.45 1.84
C ILE A 172 -4.65 -13.04 0.43
N SER A 173 -4.10 -14.23 0.19
CA SER A 173 -4.16 -14.92 -1.11
C SER A 173 -5.59 -15.22 -1.55
N ASP A 174 -6.42 -15.73 -0.64
CA ASP A 174 -7.85 -16.00 -0.88
C ASP A 174 -8.61 -14.70 -1.20
N ARG A 175 -8.39 -13.64 -0.42
CA ARG A 175 -9.05 -12.35 -0.61
C ARG A 175 -8.68 -11.68 -1.91
N LEU A 176 -7.39 -11.61 -2.22
CA LEU A 176 -6.91 -11.05 -3.49
C LEU A 176 -7.55 -11.78 -4.67
N GLN A 177 -7.68 -13.11 -4.60
CA GLN A 177 -8.35 -13.89 -5.64
C GLN A 177 -9.86 -13.60 -5.74
N ARG A 178 -10.57 -13.49 -4.61
CA ARG A 178 -12.03 -13.24 -4.57
C ARG A 178 -12.40 -11.81 -4.97
N TRP A 179 -11.57 -10.84 -4.60
CA TRP A 179 -11.79 -9.42 -4.86
C TRP A 179 -11.30 -8.99 -6.23
N ARG A 180 -10.75 -9.90 -7.04
CA ARG A 180 -10.48 -9.62 -8.45
C ARG A 180 -11.74 -9.06 -9.11
N PRO A 181 -11.61 -8.00 -9.94
CA PRO A 181 -12.72 -7.57 -10.78
C PRO A 181 -13.19 -8.79 -11.58
N LYS A 182 -14.48 -9.15 -11.46
CA LYS A 182 -15.02 -10.24 -12.27
C LYS A 182 -14.67 -9.95 -13.72
N PRO A 183 -14.09 -10.91 -14.47
CA PRO A 183 -13.87 -10.72 -15.88
C PRO A 183 -15.24 -10.44 -16.49
N ARG A 184 -15.48 -9.19 -16.87
CA ARG A 184 -16.61 -8.90 -17.75
C ARG A 184 -16.32 -9.72 -19.00
N LEU A 185 -17.35 -10.35 -19.57
CA LEU A 185 -17.30 -11.11 -20.83
C LEU A 185 -16.64 -10.38 -22.02
N LEU A 186 -16.18 -9.14 -21.83
CA LEU A 186 -15.43 -8.29 -22.77
C LEU A 186 -13.91 -8.34 -22.57
N GLY A 187 -13.37 -9.11 -21.62
CA GLY A 187 -11.92 -9.26 -21.38
C GLY A 187 -11.14 -9.94 -22.52
N TRP A 188 -11.82 -10.42 -23.56
CA TRP A 188 -11.23 -11.02 -24.75
C TRP A 188 -10.81 -10.03 -25.85
N LEU A 189 -11.11 -8.73 -25.72
CA LEU A 189 -10.83 -7.75 -26.79
C LEU A 189 -9.50 -7.01 -26.65
N PHE A 190 -8.70 -7.29 -25.62
CA PHE A 190 -7.38 -6.67 -25.42
C PHE A 190 -6.31 -7.69 -24.95
N ALA A 191 -6.46 -8.95 -25.36
CA ALA A 191 -5.39 -9.94 -25.36
C ALA A 191 -4.73 -9.94 -26.74
#